data_AF-A0A959A743-F1
#
_entry.id   AF-A0A959A743-F1
#
_cell.length_a   1.000
_cell.length_b   1.000
_cell.length_c   1.000
_cell.angle_alpha   90.00
_cell.angle_beta   90.00
_cell.angle_gamma   90.00
#
_symmetry.space_group_name_H-M   'P 1'
#
loop_
_entity.id
_entity.type
_entity.pdbx_description
1 polymer ?
#
loop_
_entity_poly.entity_id
_entity_poly.type
_entity_poly.pdbx_seq_one_letter_code
_entity_poly.pdbx_strand_id
1 'polypeptide(L)'
;MIEYRLLPLGTFAFLSIFFFQCKKDAPPLPSLQSLVAGTESIAGRTAYLQSPFLAAGDRVYMVGHQDGSFPDLGWHVAGEMGGIWDHPIKLMDSFTAAIEMGGQTYCLSVADTFINFPFANKHVFEKTIPGLRVERFQFATDGKEAVVVEFVFINLKAEKKELNFDFAGA
;
A
#
# COMPACT_ATOMS: atom_id res chain seq x y z
N MET A 1 14.41 71.98 -37.24
CA MET A 1 14.51 71.48 -38.62
C MET A 1 14.42 69.96 -38.54
N ILE A 2 13.56 69.38 -39.39
CA ILE A 2 13.42 67.96 -39.72
C ILE A 2 12.52 67.13 -38.78
N GLU A 3 11.28 66.98 -39.27
CA GLU A 3 10.32 65.92 -39.00
C GLU A 3 10.87 64.54 -39.39
N TYR A 4 10.46 63.48 -38.68
CA TYR A 4 10.09 62.22 -39.33
C TYR A 4 8.84 61.63 -38.68
N ARG A 5 7.93 61.20 -39.55
CA ARG A 5 6.57 60.70 -39.31
C ARG A 5 6.53 59.24 -39.76
N LEU A 6 5.48 58.50 -39.32
CA LEU A 6 4.92 57.23 -39.85
C LEU A 6 5.60 55.93 -39.35
N LEU A 7 4.93 54.84 -38.94
CA LEU A 7 3.57 54.29 -39.14
C LEU A 7 3.21 53.28 -38.00
N PRO A 8 1.94 52.83 -37.87
CA PRO A 8 1.42 52.07 -36.74
C PRO A 8 1.62 50.55 -36.92
N LEU A 9 1.95 49.85 -35.84
CA LEU A 9 1.94 48.39 -35.80
C LEU A 9 1.30 47.98 -34.48
N GLY A 10 0.00 47.71 -34.47
CA GLY A 10 -0.68 47.46 -33.21
C GLY A 10 -2.08 46.94 -33.34
N THR A 11 -2.27 45.77 -33.96
CA THR A 11 -3.29 44.80 -33.53
C THR A 11 -3.10 43.47 -34.26
N PHE A 12 -2.17 42.64 -33.79
CA PHE A 12 -2.29 41.19 -34.01
C PHE A 12 -3.28 40.67 -32.97
N ALA A 13 -4.55 40.52 -33.36
CA ALA A 13 -5.53 39.82 -32.55
C ALA A 13 -5.16 38.32 -32.53
N PHE A 14 -4.39 37.92 -31.53
CA PHE A 14 -4.10 36.51 -31.25
C PHE A 14 -5.39 35.86 -30.73
N LEU A 15 -6.15 35.24 -31.64
CA LEU A 15 -7.32 34.43 -31.32
C LEU A 15 -6.84 33.17 -30.57
N SER A 16 -6.79 33.25 -29.24
CA SER A 16 -6.46 32.11 -28.38
C SER A 16 -7.60 31.10 -28.40
N ILE A 17 -7.47 30.08 -29.24
CA ILE A 17 -8.32 28.88 -29.21
C ILE A 17 -7.91 28.09 -27.97
N PHE A 18 -8.66 28.25 -26.88
CA PHE A 18 -8.58 27.36 -25.72
C PHE A 18 -9.13 25.99 -26.13
N PHE A 19 -8.23 25.05 -26.45
CA PHE A 19 -8.59 23.64 -26.53
C PHE A 19 -8.95 23.16 -25.13
N PHE A 20 -10.24 23.08 -24.82
CA PHE A 20 -10.75 22.33 -23.67
C PHE A 20 -10.45 20.84 -23.90
N GLN A 21 -9.29 20.40 -23.41
CA GLN A 21 -8.93 18.99 -23.37
C GLN A 21 -9.81 18.32 -22.32
N CYS A 22 -10.92 17.72 -22.76
CA CYS A 22 -11.75 16.87 -21.92
C CYS A 22 -10.94 15.62 -21.56
N LYS A 23 -10.34 15.59 -20.36
CA LYS A 23 -9.70 14.37 -19.85
C LYS A 23 -10.81 13.38 -19.52
N LYS A 24 -10.98 12.33 -20.31
CA LYS A 24 -11.70 11.14 -19.84
C LYS A 24 -10.87 10.53 -18.72
N ASP A 25 -11.48 10.35 -17.55
CA ASP A 25 -10.83 9.63 -16.47
C ASP A 25 -10.45 8.23 -16.95
N ALA A 26 -9.20 7.85 -16.73
CA ALA A 26 -8.76 6.49 -16.98
C ALA A 26 -9.59 5.55 -16.09
N PRO A 27 -9.97 4.35 -16.59
CA PRO A 27 -10.61 3.37 -15.73
C PRO A 27 -9.71 3.09 -14.51
N PRO A 28 -10.28 2.93 -13.31
CA PRO A 28 -9.50 2.66 -12.12
C PRO A 28 -8.66 1.41 -12.34
N LEU A 29 -7.38 1.47 -11.94
CA LEU A 29 -6.51 0.31 -12.00
C LEU A 29 -7.13 -0.83 -11.16
N PRO A 30 -7.08 -2.08 -11.65
CA PRO A 30 -7.54 -3.22 -10.87
C PRO A 30 -6.70 -3.37 -9.60
N SER A 31 -7.31 -3.85 -8.51
CA SER A 31 -6.55 -4.15 -7.29
C SER A 31 -5.53 -5.25 -7.55
N LEU A 32 -4.39 -5.19 -6.88
CA LEU A 32 -3.34 -6.20 -7.01
C LEU A 32 -3.85 -7.57 -6.62
N GLN A 33 -4.70 -7.61 -5.60
CA GLN A 33 -5.41 -8.82 -5.17
C GLN A 33 -6.28 -9.47 -6.27
N SER A 34 -6.89 -8.67 -7.16
CA SER A 34 -7.66 -9.20 -8.28
C SER A 34 -6.79 -9.85 -9.35
N LEU A 35 -5.55 -9.35 -9.53
CA LEU A 35 -4.59 -9.91 -10.49
C LEU A 35 -4.06 -11.27 -10.05
N VAL A 36 -4.06 -11.56 -8.75
CA VAL A 36 -3.53 -12.81 -8.17
C VAL A 36 -4.61 -13.82 -7.79
N ALA A 37 -5.89 -13.54 -8.04
CA ALA A 37 -7.02 -14.37 -7.60
C ALA A 37 -6.96 -15.84 -8.07
N GLY A 38 -6.31 -16.11 -9.21
CA GLY A 38 -6.10 -17.46 -9.74
C GLY A 38 -4.74 -18.09 -9.41
N THR A 39 -3.93 -17.42 -8.58
CA THR A 39 -2.59 -17.90 -8.22
C THR A 39 -2.69 -18.93 -7.10
N GLU A 40 -1.86 -19.97 -7.19
CA GLU A 40 -1.69 -20.95 -6.13
C GLU A 40 -1.29 -20.26 -4.81
N SER A 41 -1.87 -20.71 -3.72
CA SER A 41 -1.58 -20.18 -2.40
C SER A 41 -1.85 -21.21 -1.32
N ILE A 42 -1.25 -20.99 -0.16
CA ILE A 42 -1.47 -21.79 1.04
C ILE A 42 -1.91 -20.90 2.19
N ALA A 43 -3.03 -21.26 2.82
CA ALA A 43 -3.45 -20.64 4.06
C ALA A 43 -2.58 -21.15 5.23
N GLY A 44 -2.01 -20.22 5.99
CA GLY A 44 -1.29 -20.51 7.22
C GLY A 44 -2.21 -21.10 8.29
N ARG A 45 -1.65 -21.88 9.20
CA ARG A 45 -2.40 -22.40 10.35
C ARG A 45 -2.41 -21.35 11.45
N THR A 46 -3.53 -21.25 12.18
CA THR A 46 -3.66 -20.31 13.32
C THR A 46 -2.58 -20.50 14.38
N ALA A 47 -2.13 -21.74 14.61
CA ALA A 47 -1.03 -22.05 15.53
C ALA A 47 0.34 -21.44 15.12
N TYR A 48 0.48 -20.98 13.87
CA TYR A 48 1.71 -20.41 13.32
C TYR A 48 1.63 -18.89 13.09
N LEU A 49 0.57 -18.23 13.58
CA LEU A 49 0.44 -16.77 13.48
C LEU A 49 1.65 -16.03 14.09
N GLN A 50 2.23 -16.59 15.15
CA GLN A 50 3.44 -16.05 15.81
C GLN A 50 4.75 -16.56 15.21
N SER A 51 4.73 -17.05 13.96
CA SER A 51 5.95 -17.49 13.27
C SER A 51 6.29 -16.56 12.11
N PRO A 52 7.57 -16.51 11.68
CA PRO A 52 7.98 -15.61 10.63
C PRO A 52 7.31 -15.88 9.27
N PHE A 53 7.14 -14.83 8.48
CA PHE A 53 6.96 -14.88 7.03
C PHE A 53 8.09 -14.09 6.34
N LEU A 54 8.20 -14.27 5.02
CA LEU A 54 9.10 -13.51 4.17
C LEU A 54 8.33 -12.99 2.94
N ALA A 55 8.46 -11.70 2.66
CA ALA A 55 8.22 -11.15 1.32
C ALA A 55 9.59 -10.91 0.69
N ALA A 56 9.98 -11.77 -0.25
CA ALA A 56 11.30 -11.74 -0.86
C ALA A 56 11.29 -10.94 -2.17
N GLY A 57 12.34 -10.13 -2.35
CA GLY A 57 12.74 -9.53 -3.62
C GLY A 57 14.27 -9.54 -3.71
N ASP A 58 14.81 -9.35 -4.91
CA ASP A 58 16.25 -9.40 -5.16
C ASP A 58 17.04 -8.20 -4.60
N ARG A 59 16.36 -7.08 -4.34
CA ARG A 59 16.96 -5.85 -3.78
C ARG A 59 16.44 -5.50 -2.39
N VAL A 60 15.13 -5.67 -2.18
CA VAL A 60 14.46 -5.39 -0.91
C VAL A 60 13.69 -6.62 -0.45
N TYR A 61 13.64 -6.86 0.84
CA TYR A 61 12.81 -7.90 1.43
C TYR A 61 12.18 -7.45 2.76
N MET A 62 11.14 -8.15 3.18
CA MET A 62 10.41 -7.88 4.41
C MET A 62 10.25 -9.17 5.22
N VAL A 63 10.56 -9.10 6.51
CA VAL A 63 10.41 -10.19 7.47
C VAL A 63 9.55 -9.73 8.64
N GLY A 64 8.48 -10.46 8.93
CA GLY A 64 7.60 -10.21 10.08
C GLY A 64 6.94 -11.51 10.53
N HIS A 65 5.94 -11.45 11.41
CA HIS A 65 5.13 -12.60 11.81
C HIS A 65 3.85 -12.73 10.99
N GLN A 66 3.32 -13.95 10.85
CA GLN A 66 2.11 -14.25 10.07
C GLN A 66 0.85 -13.55 10.59
N ASP A 67 0.82 -13.10 11.84
CA ASP A 67 -0.21 -12.20 12.36
C ASP A 67 -0.08 -10.75 11.89
N GLY A 68 1.00 -10.44 11.17
CA GLY A 68 1.29 -9.14 10.59
C GLY A 68 2.11 -8.20 11.47
N SER A 69 2.53 -8.66 12.65
CA SER A 69 3.43 -7.94 13.56
C SER A 69 4.90 -8.05 13.13
N PHE A 70 5.74 -7.19 13.70
CA PHE A 70 7.19 -7.15 13.49
C PHE A 70 7.90 -7.23 14.85
N PRO A 71 7.90 -8.40 15.51
CA PRO A 71 8.63 -8.55 16.75
C PRO A 71 10.13 -8.61 16.48
N ASP A 72 10.91 -8.44 17.55
CA ASP A 72 12.35 -8.68 17.54
C ASP A 72 12.62 -10.12 17.07
N LEU A 73 13.25 -10.26 15.90
CA LEU A 73 13.46 -11.54 15.21
C LEU A 73 14.94 -11.87 15.08
N GLY A 74 15.24 -13.18 15.06
CA GLY A 74 16.58 -13.67 14.75
C GLY A 74 17.49 -13.90 15.94
N TRP A 75 18.52 -14.71 15.71
CA TRP A 75 19.45 -15.19 16.74
C TRP A 75 20.92 -14.91 16.41
N HIS A 76 21.30 -14.78 15.13
CA HIS A 76 22.67 -14.40 14.75
C HIS A 76 22.97 -12.94 15.14
N VAL A 77 22.00 -12.06 14.98
CA VAL A 77 21.95 -10.74 15.63
C VAL A 77 20.59 -10.69 16.32
N ALA A 78 20.61 -10.85 17.65
CA ALA A 78 19.40 -11.09 18.42
C ALA A 78 18.42 -9.92 18.24
N GLY A 79 17.21 -10.24 17.79
CA GLY A 79 16.12 -9.28 17.62
C GLY A 79 16.16 -8.43 16.35
N GLU A 80 17.26 -8.44 15.60
CA GLU A 80 17.44 -7.49 14.50
C GLU A 80 16.93 -7.97 13.15
N MET A 81 16.65 -9.25 12.93
CA MET A 81 16.36 -9.79 11.59
C MET A 81 14.97 -9.44 11.03
N GLY A 82 14.09 -8.84 11.85
CA GLY A 82 12.78 -8.38 11.42
C GLY A 82 12.85 -7.08 10.62
N GLY A 83 11.73 -6.70 10.02
CA GLY A 83 11.57 -5.40 9.35
C GLY A 83 11.77 -5.46 7.84
N ILE A 84 12.00 -4.29 7.25
CA ILE A 84 12.18 -4.11 5.82
C ILE A 84 13.62 -3.74 5.55
N TRP A 85 14.26 -4.53 4.70
CA TRP A 85 15.67 -4.48 4.44
C TRP A 85 15.93 -4.14 2.99
N ASP A 86 16.67 -3.06 2.76
CA ASP A 86 17.25 -2.69 1.48
C ASP A 86 18.77 -2.83 1.63
N HIS A 87 19.26 -4.04 1.39
CA HIS A 87 20.60 -4.41 1.86
C HIS A 87 21.67 -3.45 1.30
N PRO A 88 22.59 -2.91 2.14
CA PRO A 88 22.91 -3.34 3.50
C PRO A 88 22.18 -2.61 4.64
N ILE A 89 21.21 -1.76 4.35
CA ILE A 89 20.49 -0.98 5.37
C ILE A 89 19.17 -1.64 5.77
N LYS A 90 18.83 -1.52 7.06
CA LYS A 90 17.47 -1.74 7.53
C LYS A 90 16.71 -0.45 7.27
N LEU A 91 15.76 -0.49 6.34
CA LEU A 91 15.02 0.71 5.92
C LEU A 91 13.99 1.12 6.97
N MET A 92 13.36 0.13 7.61
CA MET A 92 12.27 0.33 8.55
C MET A 92 12.12 -0.90 9.45
N ASP A 93 11.88 -0.73 10.75
CA ASP A 93 11.70 -1.84 11.69
C ASP A 93 10.32 -2.46 11.55
N SER A 94 9.30 -1.62 11.38
CA SER A 94 7.92 -2.06 11.25
C SER A 94 7.04 -1.00 10.58
N PHE A 95 5.81 -1.38 10.28
CA PHE A 95 4.76 -0.40 10.01
C PHE A 95 3.48 -0.82 10.70
N THR A 96 2.63 0.16 10.95
CA THR A 96 1.32 -0.01 11.56
C THR A 96 0.26 0.60 10.69
N ALA A 97 -0.95 0.06 10.82
CA ALA A 97 -2.13 0.59 10.18
C ALA A 97 -3.29 0.62 11.18
N ALA A 98 -4.08 1.68 11.15
CA ALA A 98 -5.25 1.84 12.00
C ALA A 98 -6.42 2.40 11.20
N ILE A 99 -7.63 2.09 11.66
CA ILE A 99 -8.87 2.62 11.11
C ILE A 99 -9.61 3.36 12.22
N GLU A 100 -9.96 4.61 11.99
CA GLU A 100 -10.92 5.33 12.81
C GLU A 100 -12.31 5.19 12.20
N MET A 101 -13.28 4.71 12.99
CA MET A 101 -14.67 4.54 12.56
C MET A 101 -15.60 4.75 13.75
N GLY A 102 -16.58 5.66 13.62
CA GLY A 102 -17.56 5.93 14.67
C GLY A 102 -16.94 6.49 15.97
N GLY A 103 -15.84 7.25 15.87
CA GLY A 103 -15.11 7.81 17.01
C GLY A 103 -14.28 6.80 17.80
N GLN A 104 -14.07 5.59 17.24
CA GLN A 104 -13.20 4.56 17.80
C GLN A 104 -12.05 4.25 16.85
N THR A 105 -10.85 4.04 17.40
CA THR A 105 -9.67 3.62 16.67
C THR A 105 -9.47 2.12 16.79
N TYR A 106 -9.29 1.46 15.66
CA TYR A 106 -9.04 0.03 15.55
C TYR A 106 -7.66 -0.21 14.95
N CYS A 107 -6.73 -0.77 15.73
CA CYS A 107 -5.40 -1.10 15.25
C CYS A 107 -5.41 -2.46 14.52
N LEU A 108 -4.84 -2.51 13.32
CA LEU A 108 -4.66 -3.73 12.53
C LEU A 108 -3.43 -4.52 13.01
N SER A 109 -3.38 -4.86 14.30
CA SER A 109 -2.18 -5.41 14.95
C SER A 109 -2.04 -6.93 14.86
N VAL A 110 -3.16 -7.66 14.75
CA VAL A 110 -3.19 -9.12 14.73
C VAL A 110 -4.19 -9.58 13.68
N ALA A 111 -3.68 -10.23 12.63
CA ALA A 111 -4.49 -10.81 11.57
C ALA A 111 -5.12 -12.13 12.01
N ASP A 112 -6.33 -12.38 11.53
CA ASP A 112 -7.06 -13.63 11.74
C ASP A 112 -6.53 -14.77 10.86
N THR A 113 -6.00 -14.43 9.68
CA THR A 113 -5.55 -15.40 8.70
C THR A 113 -4.37 -14.86 7.90
N PHE A 114 -3.39 -15.72 7.69
CA PHE A 114 -2.25 -15.50 6.80
C PHE A 114 -2.38 -16.38 5.56
N ILE A 115 -2.07 -15.85 4.38
CA ILE A 115 -2.05 -16.61 3.12
C ILE A 115 -0.72 -16.31 2.43
N ASN A 116 0.00 -17.36 2.08
CA ASN A 116 1.26 -17.27 1.37
C ASN A 116 1.08 -17.63 -0.10
N PHE A 117 1.54 -16.76 -0.99
CA PHE A 117 1.67 -16.98 -2.42
C PHE A 117 3.15 -17.22 -2.75
N PRO A 118 3.49 -17.74 -3.95
CA PRO A 118 4.89 -17.90 -4.36
C PRO A 118 5.72 -16.61 -4.33
N PHE A 119 5.09 -15.45 -4.52
CA PHE A 119 5.75 -14.14 -4.64
C PHE A 119 5.16 -13.06 -3.72
N ALA A 120 4.19 -13.40 -2.87
CA ALA A 120 3.46 -12.42 -2.06
C ALA A 120 2.89 -13.04 -0.80
N ASN A 121 2.42 -12.21 0.12
CA ASN A 121 1.69 -12.64 1.30
C ASN A 121 0.43 -11.80 1.50
N LYS A 122 -0.57 -12.36 2.18
CA LYS A 122 -1.81 -11.66 2.52
C LYS A 122 -2.20 -11.90 3.97
N HIS A 123 -2.59 -10.84 4.65
CA HIS A 123 -3.12 -10.85 6.00
C HIS A 123 -4.59 -10.43 5.95
N VAL A 124 -5.45 -11.17 6.62
CA VAL A 124 -6.90 -10.88 6.68
C VAL A 124 -7.28 -10.54 8.11
N PHE A 125 -7.89 -9.37 8.29
CA PHE A 125 -8.46 -8.87 9.54
C PHE A 125 -9.98 -8.87 9.40
N GLU A 126 -10.64 -9.85 9.98
CA GLU A 126 -12.09 -10.04 9.85
C GLU A 126 -12.83 -9.74 11.16
N LYS A 127 -12.14 -9.90 12.30
CA LYS A 127 -12.72 -9.69 13.63
C LYS A 127 -12.30 -8.38 14.28
N THR A 128 -11.30 -7.69 13.75
CA THR A 128 -10.74 -6.47 14.33
C THR A 128 -11.74 -5.32 14.33
N ILE A 129 -12.47 -5.12 13.24
CA ILE A 129 -13.42 -4.01 13.09
C ILE A 129 -14.84 -4.53 12.85
N PRO A 130 -15.84 -4.13 13.66
CA PRO A 130 -17.22 -4.59 13.50
C PRO A 130 -17.81 -4.29 12.11
N GLY A 131 -18.11 -5.35 11.37
CA GLY A 131 -18.74 -5.25 10.06
C GLY A 131 -17.84 -4.74 8.94
N LEU A 132 -16.52 -4.71 9.15
CA LEU A 132 -15.53 -4.35 8.13
C LEU A 132 -14.43 -5.43 8.10
N ARG A 133 -14.22 -6.02 6.94
CA ARG A 133 -13.07 -6.90 6.69
C ARG A 133 -11.97 -6.11 5.99
N VAL A 134 -10.74 -6.32 6.40
CA VAL A 134 -9.57 -5.66 5.81
C VAL A 134 -8.60 -6.74 5.31
N GLU A 135 -8.15 -6.62 4.08
CA GLU A 135 -7.13 -7.49 3.50
C GLU A 135 -5.87 -6.67 3.21
N ARG A 136 -4.75 -7.01 3.85
CA ARG A 136 -3.42 -6.45 3.57
C ARG A 136 -2.66 -7.42 2.69
N PHE A 137 -2.48 -7.06 1.42
CA PHE A 137 -1.64 -7.80 0.47
C PHE A 137 -0.29 -7.11 0.32
N GLN A 138 0.78 -7.89 0.20
CA GLN A 138 2.13 -7.34 0.12
C GLN A 138 3.07 -8.22 -0.69
N PHE A 139 4.01 -7.59 -1.38
CA PHE A 139 5.12 -8.25 -2.06
C PHE A 139 6.31 -7.30 -2.23
N ALA A 140 7.52 -7.85 -2.25
CA ALA A 140 8.71 -7.11 -2.66
C ALA A 140 8.93 -7.33 -4.16
N THR A 141 9.32 -6.27 -4.86
CA THR A 141 9.51 -6.31 -6.31
C THR A 141 10.90 -6.81 -6.68
N ASP A 142 11.00 -7.62 -7.73
CA ASP A 142 12.29 -7.90 -8.36
C ASP A 142 12.77 -6.71 -9.23
N GLY A 143 14.09 -6.49 -9.26
CA GLY A 143 14.77 -5.46 -10.02
C GLY A 143 14.55 -4.03 -9.53
N LYS A 144 13.77 -3.83 -8.46
CA LYS A 144 13.40 -2.52 -7.91
C LYS A 144 13.50 -2.53 -6.38
N GLU A 145 13.96 -1.42 -5.81
CA GLU A 145 14.06 -1.22 -4.36
C GLU A 145 12.70 -0.80 -3.79
N ALA A 146 11.73 -1.72 -3.81
CA ALA A 146 10.39 -1.41 -3.34
C ALA A 146 9.67 -2.62 -2.72
N VAL A 147 8.91 -2.32 -1.67
CA VAL A 147 7.82 -3.18 -1.20
C VAL A 147 6.50 -2.50 -1.48
N VAL A 148 5.56 -3.24 -2.03
CA VAL A 148 4.19 -2.79 -2.25
C VAL A 148 3.32 -3.38 -1.16
N VAL A 149 2.50 -2.53 -0.53
CA VAL A 149 1.47 -2.93 0.44
C VAL A 149 0.13 -2.34 -0.01
N GLU A 150 -0.86 -3.20 -0.19
CA GLU A 150 -2.23 -2.84 -0.57
C GLU A 150 -3.18 -3.20 0.56
N PHE A 151 -4.03 -2.24 0.95
CA PHE A 151 -5.15 -2.49 1.85
C PHE A 151 -6.46 -2.44 1.07
N VAL A 152 -7.24 -3.51 1.16
CA VAL A 152 -8.60 -3.58 0.60
C VAL A 152 -9.58 -3.64 1.76
N PHE A 153 -10.50 -2.67 1.79
CA PHE A 153 -11.56 -2.55 2.79
C PHE A 153 -12.88 -3.06 2.22
N ILE A 154 -13.47 -4.07 2.89
CA ILE A 154 -14.68 -4.73 2.46
C ILE A 154 -15.76 -4.47 3.51
N ASN A 155 -16.74 -3.63 3.16
CA ASN A 155 -17.89 -3.40 4.01
C ASN A 155 -18.80 -4.64 4.01
N LEU A 156 -18.95 -5.28 5.16
CA LEU A 156 -19.75 -6.49 5.33
C LEU A 156 -21.22 -6.19 5.65
N LYS A 157 -21.58 -4.90 5.75
CA LYS A 157 -22.92 -4.42 6.07
C LYS A 157 -23.46 -3.56 4.93
N ALA A 158 -24.78 -3.49 4.82
CA ALA A 158 -25.45 -2.64 3.82
C ALA A 158 -25.38 -1.14 4.16
N GLU A 159 -25.12 -0.81 5.42
CA GLU A 159 -24.98 0.57 5.89
C GLU A 159 -23.69 1.20 5.37
N LYS A 160 -23.74 2.49 5.01
CA LYS A 160 -22.55 3.25 4.65
C LYS A 160 -21.62 3.33 5.86
N LYS A 161 -20.32 3.06 5.64
CA LYS A 161 -19.26 3.26 6.64
C LYS A 161 -18.35 4.38 6.18
N GLU A 162 -18.08 5.32 7.07
CA GLU A 162 -17.06 6.36 6.90
C GLU A 162 -15.87 5.97 7.77
N LEU A 163 -14.68 6.00 7.17
CA LEU A 163 -13.46 5.52 7.77
C LEU A 163 -12.31 6.48 7.47
N ASN A 164 -11.48 6.74 8.49
CA ASN A 164 -10.16 7.34 8.30
C ASN A 164 -9.14 6.21 8.40
N PHE A 165 -8.19 6.19 7.46
CA PHE A 165 -7.12 5.21 7.42
C PHE A 165 -5.80 5.88 7.74
N ASP A 166 -5.14 5.41 8.78
CA ASP A 166 -3.82 5.86 9.20
C ASP A 166 -2.79 4.77 8.93
N PHE A 167 -1.67 5.16 8.33
CA PHE A 167 -0.52 4.31 8.09
C PHE A 167 0.73 5.01 8.60
N ALA A 168 1.53 4.31 9.41
CA ALA A 168 2.75 4.86 9.99
C ALA A 168 3.87 3.81 9.95
N GLY A 169 5.05 4.23 9.48
CA GLY A 169 6.28 3.48 9.60
C GLY A 169 7.02 3.79 10.91
N ALA A 170 7.82 2.84 11.40
CA ALA A 170 8.71 3.02 12.55
C ALA A 170 10.14 2.64 12.19
#